data_AF-A0A1F3K0I7-F1
#
_entry.id   AF-A0A1F3K0I7-F1
#
_cell.length_a   1.000
_cell.length_b   1.000
_cell.length_c   1.000
_cell.angle_alpha   90.00
_cell.angle_beta   90.00
_cell.angle_gamma   90.00
#
_symmetry.space_group_name_H-M   'P 1'
#
loop_
_entity.id
_entity.type
_entity.pdbx_description
1 polymer ?
#
loop_
_entity_poly.entity_id
_entity_poly.type
_entity_poly.pdbx_seq_one_letter_code
_entity_poly.pdbx_strand_id
1 'polypeptide(L)'
;MKKNVFIVPIILSFFLISFTACNRTNTDDRGKKYGGTLRVNASDIPDIIFPGQVLKASEHLIISHVYTGLLKYNTRTLEPEPALAKKWTTANNGLSYRFEMNTQACFHDDACFPEGKGRKIVATDVKYSIEQICHLHLLSQHELSKQVKNIVGAEAISLDNFSKSVIPISGISVINDSVIEFHLVAADELFTRFLAGTNSLVFPKEAFEAYGFRNTVGSGSYKFKYNKIKGPAITLEANLNYFEKNKNNEKLPFIDTIVVSFFTSPPRELQLFETGMLHLVLNVNEEYISPFLEKNIEKFKSNPPTFIMKQTTDFNNRIKISFVRSNLQGLYLNPQGYLDFSSCYLEEPLANGAVTNP
;
A
#
# COMPACT_ATOMS: atom_id res chain seq x y z
N MET A 1 30.15 31.83 69.59
CA MET A 1 29.18 30.75 69.83
C MET A 1 28.78 30.15 68.49
N LYS A 2 29.12 28.87 68.27
CA LYS A 2 28.93 28.14 67.01
C LYS A 2 27.43 27.96 66.73
N LYS A 3 26.94 28.39 65.54
CA LYS A 3 25.65 27.98 65.00
C LYS A 3 25.90 26.96 63.90
N ASN A 4 25.51 25.72 64.15
CA ASN A 4 25.57 24.61 63.19
C ASN A 4 24.49 24.82 62.13
N VAL A 5 24.89 24.93 60.87
CA VAL A 5 24.00 24.89 59.70
C VAL A 5 23.99 23.45 59.19
N PHE A 6 22.82 22.80 59.28
CA PHE A 6 22.57 21.49 58.67
C PHE A 6 22.38 21.70 57.16
N ILE A 7 23.29 21.15 56.36
CA ILE A 7 23.17 21.06 54.90
C ILE A 7 22.54 19.71 54.59
N VAL A 8 21.31 19.72 54.08
CA VAL A 8 20.63 18.55 53.48
C VAL A 8 21.14 18.43 52.04
N PRO A 9 21.69 17.29 51.59
CA PRO A 9 22.07 17.12 50.19
C PRO A 9 20.81 16.84 49.37
N ILE A 10 20.46 17.76 48.47
CA ILE A 10 19.48 17.54 47.41
C ILE A 10 20.11 16.54 46.43
N ILE A 11 19.67 15.28 46.49
CA ILE A 11 19.98 14.27 45.47
C ILE A 11 19.15 14.65 44.23
N LEU A 12 19.76 15.45 43.36
CA LEU A 12 19.23 15.78 42.04
C LEU A 12 19.42 14.53 41.16
N SER A 13 18.41 13.66 41.15
CA SER A 13 18.33 12.52 40.22
C SER A 13 18.26 13.06 38.80
N PHE A 14 19.41 13.09 38.12
CA PHE A 14 19.54 13.37 36.71
C PHE A 14 18.95 12.17 35.96
N PHE A 15 17.64 12.19 35.71
CA PHE A 15 17.00 11.27 34.79
C PHE A 15 17.47 11.64 33.38
N LEU A 16 18.53 10.96 32.93
CA LEU A 16 18.99 10.95 31.55
C LEU A 16 17.85 10.36 30.69
N ILE A 17 16.96 11.22 30.24
CA ILE A 17 16.02 10.92 29.17
C ILE A 17 16.87 10.85 27.90
N SER A 18 17.33 9.64 27.57
CA SER A 18 17.86 9.35 26.25
C SER A 18 16.74 9.52 25.24
N PHE A 19 16.69 10.71 24.62
CA PHE A 19 16.02 10.91 23.34
C PHE A 19 16.78 10.10 22.29
N THR A 20 16.43 8.82 22.13
CA THR A 20 16.70 8.09 20.89
C THR A 20 15.76 8.62 19.81
N ALA A 21 16.16 9.76 19.23
CA ALA A 21 15.69 10.13 17.90
C ALA A 21 16.12 9.01 16.94
N CYS A 22 15.16 8.33 16.30
CA CYS A 22 15.42 7.40 15.20
C CYS A 22 15.93 8.18 13.97
N ASN A 23 17.15 8.70 14.04
CA ASN A 23 17.94 8.99 12.86
C ASN A 23 18.46 7.66 12.35
N ARG A 24 17.82 7.12 11.31
CA ARG A 24 18.27 5.90 10.63
C ARG A 24 19.51 6.20 9.80
N THR A 25 20.68 6.02 10.39
CA THR A 25 21.88 5.67 9.64
C THR A 25 21.77 4.20 9.21
N ASN A 26 22.41 3.85 8.11
CA ASN A 26 22.40 2.50 7.53
C ASN A 26 23.27 1.53 8.36
N THR A 27 23.03 1.45 9.67
CA THR A 27 23.86 0.76 10.68
C THR A 27 23.41 -0.65 11.00
N ASP A 28 22.22 -1.07 10.55
CA ASP A 28 21.60 -2.34 10.98
C ASP A 28 21.96 -3.56 10.13
N ASP A 29 22.91 -3.47 9.20
CA ASP A 29 23.33 -4.58 8.31
C ASP A 29 22.16 -5.47 7.85
N ARG A 30 21.07 -4.82 7.38
CA ARG A 30 19.80 -5.50 7.06
C ARG A 30 19.94 -6.43 5.84
N GLY A 31 21.08 -6.41 5.16
CA GLY A 31 21.34 -7.07 3.89
C GLY A 31 21.32 -6.11 2.70
N LYS A 32 21.95 -6.53 1.60
CA LYS A 32 22.21 -5.68 0.42
C LYS A 32 20.97 -5.13 -0.29
N LYS A 33 19.80 -5.76 -0.09
CA LYS A 33 18.53 -5.35 -0.72
C LYS A 33 17.91 -4.10 -0.08
N TYR A 34 18.25 -3.79 1.18
CA TYR A 34 17.55 -2.76 1.93
C TYR A 34 18.11 -1.36 1.65
N GLY A 35 17.21 -0.42 1.43
CA GLY A 35 17.51 0.99 1.30
C GLY A 35 17.20 1.59 -0.07
N GLY A 36 17.63 2.83 -0.25
CA GLY A 36 17.47 3.56 -1.50
C GLY A 36 16.12 4.25 -1.68
N THR A 37 15.96 4.87 -2.85
CA THR A 37 14.75 5.62 -3.21
C THR A 37 14.25 5.19 -4.58
N LEU A 38 13.09 4.55 -4.62
CA LEU A 38 12.38 4.27 -5.86
C LEU A 38 11.71 5.55 -6.36
N ARG A 39 11.96 5.91 -7.62
CA ARG A 39 11.38 7.07 -8.28
C ARG A 39 10.51 6.62 -9.44
N VAL A 40 9.22 6.90 -9.35
CA VAL A 40 8.20 6.53 -10.34
C VAL A 40 7.40 7.77 -10.71
N ASN A 41 6.77 7.70 -11.88
CA ASN A 41 5.85 8.73 -12.34
C ASN A 41 4.45 8.12 -12.52
N ALA A 42 3.43 8.88 -12.19
CA ALA A 42 2.05 8.57 -12.50
C ALA A 42 1.52 9.56 -13.56
N SER A 43 0.61 9.08 -14.40
CA SER A 43 0.09 9.80 -15.58
C SER A 43 -0.86 10.95 -15.26
N ASP A 44 -1.35 11.03 -14.02
CA ASP A 44 -2.40 11.95 -13.60
C ASP A 44 -2.17 12.34 -12.13
N ILE A 45 -2.65 13.53 -11.77
CA ILE A 45 -2.56 14.04 -10.40
C ILE A 45 -3.75 13.47 -9.60
N PRO A 46 -3.52 12.85 -8.43
CA PRO A 46 -4.59 12.32 -7.60
C PRO A 46 -5.44 13.44 -7.00
N ASP A 47 -6.76 13.23 -6.93
CA ASP A 47 -7.67 14.16 -6.24
C ASP A 47 -7.91 13.68 -4.80
N ILE A 48 -8.22 12.40 -4.62
CA ILE A 48 -8.54 11.79 -3.33
C ILE A 48 -7.83 10.43 -3.22
N ILE A 49 -7.02 10.27 -2.16
CA ILE A 49 -6.30 9.02 -1.87
C ILE A 49 -6.91 8.41 -0.62
N PHE A 50 -8.14 7.90 -0.74
CA PHE A 50 -8.88 7.33 0.38
C PHE A 50 -9.65 6.06 -0.05
N PRO A 51 -9.70 5.01 0.79
CA PRO A 51 -10.45 3.78 0.50
C PRO A 51 -11.87 4.02 0.03
N GLY A 52 -12.27 3.32 -1.04
CA GLY A 52 -13.60 3.49 -1.65
C GLY A 52 -13.80 4.75 -2.50
N GLN A 53 -12.83 5.68 -2.59
CA GLN A 53 -12.96 6.91 -3.38
C GLN A 53 -12.00 6.97 -4.59
N VAL A 54 -11.34 5.86 -4.91
CA VAL A 54 -10.32 5.76 -5.96
C VAL A 54 -10.97 5.78 -7.34
N LEU A 55 -10.58 6.74 -8.18
CA LEU A 55 -11.06 6.89 -9.56
C LEU A 55 -9.91 6.92 -10.58
N LYS A 56 -8.69 7.27 -10.15
CA LYS A 56 -7.53 7.40 -11.02
C LYS A 56 -6.47 6.31 -10.79
N ALA A 57 -5.63 6.10 -11.81
CA ALA A 57 -4.52 5.15 -11.72
C ALA A 57 -3.45 5.59 -10.70
N SER A 58 -3.19 6.90 -10.59
CA SER A 58 -2.27 7.43 -9.57
C SER A 58 -2.75 7.16 -8.14
N GLU A 59 -4.04 7.33 -7.88
CA GLU A 59 -4.67 7.06 -6.59
C GLU A 59 -4.57 5.56 -6.26
N HIS A 60 -4.86 4.69 -7.23
CA HIS A 60 -4.70 3.24 -7.08
C HIS A 60 -3.25 2.84 -6.77
N LEU A 61 -2.28 3.42 -7.47
CA LEU A 61 -0.86 3.17 -7.24
C LEU A 61 -0.46 3.52 -5.80
N ILE A 62 -0.90 4.67 -5.30
CA ILE A 62 -0.49 5.14 -3.97
C ILE A 62 -1.24 4.36 -2.88
N ILE A 63 -2.55 4.19 -3.02
CA ILE A 63 -3.39 3.61 -1.97
C ILE A 63 -3.05 2.14 -1.69
N SER A 64 -2.64 1.37 -2.71
CA SER A 64 -2.26 -0.05 -2.57
C SER A 64 -1.00 -0.26 -1.75
N HIS A 65 -0.19 0.79 -1.58
CA HIS A 65 1.02 0.76 -0.75
C HIS A 65 0.76 1.29 0.67
N VAL A 66 -0.30 2.08 0.87
CA VAL A 66 -0.61 2.76 2.13
C VAL A 66 -1.62 1.99 2.97
N TYR A 67 -2.64 1.40 2.35
CA TYR A 67 -3.71 0.68 3.03
C TYR A 67 -3.66 -0.81 2.69
N THR A 68 -4.26 -1.64 3.54
CA THR A 68 -4.31 -3.10 3.31
C THR A 68 -5.73 -3.61 3.57
N GLY A 69 -6.21 -4.51 2.73
CA GLY A 69 -7.48 -5.21 2.91
C GLY A 69 -7.30 -6.52 3.68
N LEU A 70 -8.41 -7.25 3.89
CA LEU A 70 -8.32 -8.64 4.37
C LEU A 70 -7.47 -9.50 3.44
N LEU A 71 -7.66 -9.32 2.14
CA LEU A 71 -6.90 -9.95 1.07
C LEU A 71 -6.21 -8.89 0.22
N LYS A 72 -5.33 -9.33 -0.65
CA LYS A 72 -4.73 -8.52 -1.71
C LYS A 72 -4.60 -9.34 -2.99
N TYR A 73 -4.36 -8.68 -4.12
CA TYR A 73 -4.06 -9.39 -5.35
C TYR A 73 -2.61 -9.83 -5.39
N ASN A 74 -2.37 -11.11 -5.68
CA ASN A 74 -1.06 -11.56 -6.10
C ASN A 74 -0.71 -10.89 -7.43
N THR A 75 0.36 -10.09 -7.47
CA THR A 75 0.69 -9.31 -8.69
C THR A 75 1.03 -10.17 -9.90
N ARG A 76 1.34 -11.46 -9.73
CA ARG A 76 1.68 -12.40 -10.80
C ARG A 76 0.47 -13.14 -11.35
N THR A 77 -0.36 -13.68 -10.48
CA THR A 77 -1.52 -14.51 -10.87
C THR A 77 -2.82 -13.71 -10.91
N LEU A 78 -2.88 -12.55 -10.24
CA LEU A 78 -4.08 -11.73 -10.04
C LEU A 78 -5.19 -12.45 -9.27
N GLU A 79 -4.82 -13.51 -8.56
CA GLU A 79 -5.70 -14.19 -7.62
C GLU A 79 -5.61 -13.54 -6.24
N PRO A 80 -6.70 -13.55 -5.46
CA PRO A 80 -6.68 -13.11 -4.07
C PRO A 80 -5.72 -13.97 -3.24
N GLU A 81 -4.91 -13.32 -2.41
CA GLU A 81 -4.01 -13.95 -1.45
C GLU A 81 -4.11 -13.30 -0.05
N PRO A 82 -3.67 -14.00 1.01
CA PRO A 82 -3.65 -13.46 2.37
C PRO A 82 -2.98 -12.08 2.50
N ALA A 83 -3.56 -11.22 3.33
CA ALA A 83 -3.00 -9.93 3.75
C ALA A 83 -3.27 -9.68 5.24
N LEU A 84 -4.26 -8.84 5.60
CA LEU A 84 -4.69 -8.71 7.01
C LEU A 84 -5.34 -9.99 7.55
N ALA A 85 -5.92 -10.82 6.67
CA ALA A 85 -6.27 -12.20 7.01
C ALA A 85 -5.09 -13.13 6.70
N LYS A 86 -4.73 -14.01 7.63
CA LYS A 86 -3.71 -15.05 7.40
C LYS A 86 -4.25 -16.24 6.62
N LYS A 87 -5.55 -16.53 6.75
CA LYS A 87 -6.29 -17.57 6.02
C LYS A 87 -7.79 -17.33 6.15
N TRP A 88 -8.56 -18.00 5.29
CA TRP A 88 -10.01 -18.03 5.38
C TRP A 88 -10.57 -19.41 5.05
N THR A 89 -11.82 -19.64 5.45
CA THR A 89 -12.59 -20.83 5.10
C THR A 89 -13.93 -20.42 4.53
N THR A 90 -14.43 -21.20 3.57
CA THR A 90 -15.76 -21.01 2.97
C THR A 90 -16.66 -22.17 3.41
N ALA A 91 -17.89 -21.87 3.81
CA ALA A 91 -18.88 -22.85 4.26
C ALA A 91 -20.24 -22.60 3.59
N ASN A 92 -21.20 -23.51 3.83
CA ASN A 92 -22.59 -23.42 3.37
C ASN A 92 -22.68 -23.16 1.85
N ASN A 93 -21.93 -23.93 1.06
CA ASN A 93 -21.89 -23.81 -0.41
C ASN A 93 -21.56 -22.40 -0.91
N GLY A 94 -20.68 -21.67 -0.24
CA GLY A 94 -20.27 -20.32 -0.64
C GLY A 94 -21.07 -19.18 -0.01
N LEU A 95 -21.95 -19.48 0.94
CA LEU A 95 -22.75 -18.47 1.64
C LEU A 95 -22.07 -17.88 2.88
N SER A 96 -20.98 -18.47 3.36
CA SER A 96 -20.26 -17.98 4.54
C SER A 96 -18.76 -17.99 4.32
N TYR A 97 -18.11 -16.87 4.62
CA TYR A 97 -16.66 -16.71 4.58
C TYR A 97 -16.14 -16.28 5.95
N ARG A 98 -15.26 -17.09 6.52
CA ARG A 98 -14.65 -16.83 7.82
C ARG A 98 -13.17 -16.53 7.67
N PHE A 99 -12.73 -15.36 8.14
CA PHE A 99 -11.35 -14.92 8.06
C PHE A 99 -10.70 -14.94 9.44
N GLU A 100 -9.52 -15.56 9.54
CA GLU A 100 -8.66 -15.41 10.71
C GLU A 100 -7.64 -14.32 10.43
N MET A 101 -7.57 -13.31 11.29
CA MET A 101 -6.71 -12.15 11.12
C MET A 101 -5.26 -12.41 11.53
N ASN A 102 -4.37 -11.62 10.96
CA ASN A 102 -2.97 -11.53 11.35
C ASN A 102 -2.83 -10.64 12.59
N THR A 103 -2.51 -11.23 13.73
CA THR A 103 -2.41 -10.54 15.03
C THR A 103 -1.15 -9.69 15.20
N GLN A 104 -0.27 -9.66 14.19
CA GLN A 104 0.94 -8.83 14.14
C GLN A 104 0.74 -7.52 13.36
N ALA A 105 -0.39 -7.37 12.65
CA ALA A 105 -0.66 -6.18 11.88
C ALA A 105 -1.04 -5.00 12.80
N CYS A 106 -0.38 -3.86 12.60
CA CYS A 106 -0.68 -2.60 13.26
C CYS A 106 -0.93 -1.50 12.22
N PHE A 107 -1.73 -0.50 12.58
CA PHE A 107 -1.82 0.73 11.80
C PHE A 107 -0.50 1.50 11.84
N HIS A 108 -0.32 2.43 10.91
CA HIS A 108 0.78 3.38 10.93
C HIS A 108 0.76 4.22 12.22
N ASP A 109 1.94 4.57 12.73
CA ASP A 109 2.08 5.57 13.80
C ASP A 109 1.55 6.93 13.32
N ASP A 110 0.61 7.51 14.06
CA ASP A 110 0.01 8.81 13.79
C ASP A 110 -0.54 9.44 15.09
N ALA A 111 -0.60 10.78 15.14
CA ALA A 111 -1.08 11.56 16.27
C ALA A 111 -2.56 11.31 16.64
N CYS A 112 -3.35 10.69 15.76
CA CYS A 112 -4.72 10.28 16.09
C CYS A 112 -4.78 9.16 17.14
N PHE A 113 -3.68 8.45 17.38
CA PHE A 113 -3.60 7.41 18.40
C PHE A 113 -2.97 7.92 19.70
N PRO A 114 -3.27 7.26 20.84
CA PRO A 114 -2.54 7.50 22.09
C PRO A 114 -1.02 7.42 21.87
N GLU A 115 -0.31 8.42 22.38
CA GLU A 115 1.16 8.54 22.27
C GLU A 115 1.72 8.56 20.83
N GLY A 116 0.86 8.75 19.82
CA GLY A 116 1.25 8.71 18.41
C GLY A 116 1.58 7.32 17.89
N LYS A 117 1.16 6.25 18.60
CA LYS A 117 1.53 4.86 18.27
C LYS A 117 0.36 4.08 17.69
N GLY A 118 0.59 3.53 16.48
CA GLY A 118 -0.41 2.73 15.78
C GLY A 118 -0.74 1.47 16.57
N ARG A 119 -2.03 1.27 16.88
CA ARG A 119 -2.50 0.05 17.57
C ARG A 119 -2.62 -1.14 16.62
N LYS A 120 -2.78 -2.33 17.20
CA LYS A 120 -3.13 -3.55 16.46
C LYS A 120 -4.46 -3.40 15.74
N ILE A 121 -4.52 -4.03 14.57
CA ILE A 121 -5.73 -4.11 13.75
C ILE A 121 -6.57 -5.28 14.21
N VAL A 122 -7.86 -5.05 14.41
CA VAL A 122 -8.82 -6.03 14.89
C VAL A 122 -10.03 -6.13 13.98
N ALA A 123 -10.84 -7.17 14.14
CA ALA A 123 -11.99 -7.46 13.27
C ALA A 123 -13.01 -6.31 13.21
N THR A 124 -13.16 -5.54 14.29
CA THR A 124 -14.04 -4.36 14.29
C THR A 124 -13.57 -3.27 13.33
N ASP A 125 -12.27 -3.15 13.05
CA ASP A 125 -11.75 -2.16 12.09
C ASP A 125 -12.16 -2.51 10.66
N VAL A 126 -12.16 -3.81 10.33
CA VAL A 126 -12.58 -4.31 9.02
C VAL A 126 -14.06 -4.03 8.80
N LYS A 127 -14.89 -4.39 9.79
CA LYS A 127 -16.33 -4.11 9.76
C LYS A 127 -16.59 -2.61 9.60
N TYR A 128 -15.99 -1.79 10.46
CA TYR A 128 -16.11 -0.34 10.40
C TYR A 128 -15.73 0.22 9.03
N SER A 129 -14.59 -0.21 8.46
CA SER A 129 -14.09 0.32 7.18
C SER A 129 -15.05 0.00 6.04
N ILE A 130 -15.56 -1.23 5.96
CA ILE A 130 -16.50 -1.64 4.89
C ILE A 130 -17.81 -0.87 5.03
N GLU A 131 -18.39 -0.80 6.23
CA GLU A 131 -19.64 -0.08 6.47
C GLU A 131 -19.48 1.42 6.16
N GLN A 132 -18.36 2.03 6.55
CA GLN A 132 -18.04 3.42 6.27
C GLN A 132 -17.86 3.66 4.76
N ILE A 133 -17.18 2.79 4.02
CA ILE A 133 -17.06 2.90 2.55
C ILE A 133 -18.43 2.85 1.90
N CYS A 134 -19.30 1.91 2.31
CA CYS A 134 -20.65 1.81 1.77
C CYS A 134 -21.47 3.08 2.06
N HIS A 135 -21.36 3.62 3.27
CA HIS A 135 -22.00 4.88 3.63
C HIS A 135 -21.49 6.06 2.76
N LEU A 136 -20.18 6.13 2.50
CA LEU A 136 -19.59 7.16 1.64
C LEU A 136 -20.05 7.05 0.18
N HIS A 137 -20.20 5.83 -0.36
CA HIS A 137 -20.80 5.63 -1.68
C HIS A 137 -22.23 6.14 -1.74
N LEU A 138 -23.02 5.87 -0.70
CA LEU A 138 -24.38 6.39 -0.60
C LEU A 138 -24.41 7.93 -0.61
N LEU A 139 -23.56 8.59 0.18
CA LEU A 139 -23.47 10.05 0.22
C LEU A 139 -23.05 10.66 -1.12
N SER A 140 -22.16 9.99 -1.85
CA SER A 140 -21.70 10.42 -3.17
C SER A 140 -22.62 9.99 -4.32
N GLN A 141 -23.74 9.32 -4.03
CA GLN A 141 -24.66 8.73 -5.03
C GLN A 141 -23.97 7.75 -5.99
N HIS A 142 -22.92 7.07 -5.51
CA HIS A 142 -22.26 6.01 -6.23
C HIS A 142 -22.93 4.67 -5.93
N GLU A 143 -23.10 3.85 -6.95
CA GLU A 143 -23.67 2.50 -6.80
C GLU A 143 -22.74 1.59 -5.98
N LEU A 144 -23.31 0.91 -4.99
CA LEU A 144 -22.61 -0.16 -4.28
C LEU A 144 -22.29 -1.32 -5.23
N SER A 145 -21.16 -1.96 -5.02
CA SER A 145 -20.77 -3.14 -5.81
C SER A 145 -21.78 -4.29 -5.61
N LYS A 146 -21.86 -5.17 -6.61
CA LYS A 146 -22.67 -6.39 -6.52
C LYS A 146 -22.29 -7.23 -5.29
N GLN A 147 -21.01 -7.29 -4.96
CA GLN A 147 -20.49 -8.06 -3.82
C GLN A 147 -20.97 -7.48 -2.49
N VAL A 148 -20.98 -6.15 -2.34
CA VAL A 148 -21.54 -5.49 -1.15
C VAL A 148 -23.02 -5.77 -1.05
N LYS A 149 -23.78 -5.57 -2.14
CA LYS A 149 -25.24 -5.82 -2.17
C LYS A 149 -25.61 -7.28 -1.87
N ASN A 150 -24.68 -8.21 -2.07
CA ASN A 150 -24.87 -9.63 -1.78
C ASN A 150 -24.56 -10.00 -0.31
N ILE A 151 -24.07 -9.07 0.52
CA ILE A 151 -23.92 -9.30 1.96
C ILE A 151 -25.29 -9.15 2.62
N VAL A 152 -25.67 -10.09 3.48
CA VAL A 152 -26.94 -10.04 4.22
C VAL A 152 -27.08 -8.70 4.95
N GLY A 153 -28.21 -8.01 4.78
CA GLY A 153 -28.51 -6.73 5.43
C GLY A 153 -27.92 -5.50 4.71
N ALA A 154 -27.13 -5.66 3.65
CA ALA A 154 -26.62 -4.53 2.87
C ALA A 154 -27.72 -3.79 2.11
N GLU A 155 -28.86 -4.42 1.84
CA GLU A 155 -30.05 -3.82 1.24
C GLU A 155 -30.63 -2.66 2.06
N ALA A 156 -30.33 -2.59 3.37
CA ALA A 156 -30.71 -1.47 4.22
C ALA A 156 -29.99 -0.16 3.83
N ILE A 157 -28.85 -0.26 3.12
CA ILE A 157 -28.08 0.86 2.59
C ILE A 157 -28.71 1.29 1.26
N SER A 158 -29.78 2.08 1.37
CA SER A 158 -30.51 2.62 0.22
C SER A 158 -30.63 4.14 0.30
N LEU A 159 -30.78 4.78 -0.86
CA LEU A 159 -31.04 6.23 -0.96
C LEU A 159 -32.35 6.62 -0.26
N ASP A 160 -33.31 5.70 -0.21
CA ASP A 160 -34.59 5.88 0.47
C ASP A 160 -34.45 5.90 2.00
N ASN A 161 -33.38 5.29 2.53
CA ASN A 161 -33.01 5.28 3.95
C ASN A 161 -31.83 6.22 4.21
N PHE A 162 -31.81 7.41 3.59
CA PHE A 162 -30.73 8.38 3.76
C PHE A 162 -30.57 8.77 5.25
N SER A 163 -29.61 8.14 5.91
CA SER A 163 -29.23 8.42 7.28
C SER A 163 -27.93 9.22 7.29
N LYS A 164 -27.80 10.17 8.22
CA LYS A 164 -26.50 10.80 8.51
C LYS A 164 -25.53 9.84 9.23
N SER A 165 -26.02 8.69 9.68
CA SER A 165 -25.24 7.70 10.42
C SER A 165 -24.97 6.47 9.57
N VAL A 166 -23.80 5.86 9.80
CA VAL A 166 -23.40 4.59 9.19
C VAL A 166 -24.43 3.51 9.54
N ILE A 167 -24.88 2.77 8.55
CA ILE A 167 -25.86 1.68 8.70
C ILE A 167 -25.08 0.38 8.93
N PRO A 168 -25.27 -0.31 10.06
CA PRO A 168 -24.63 -1.59 10.30
C PRO A 168 -25.10 -2.66 9.30
N ILE A 169 -24.16 -3.48 8.81
CA ILE A 169 -24.45 -4.59 7.90
C ILE A 169 -24.48 -5.88 8.72
N SER A 170 -25.65 -6.50 8.84
CA SER A 170 -25.86 -7.69 9.70
C SER A 170 -25.09 -8.92 9.25
N GLY A 171 -24.80 -9.03 7.95
CA GLY A 171 -23.98 -10.07 7.36
C GLY A 171 -22.48 -9.93 7.62
N ILE A 172 -22.02 -8.86 8.30
CA ILE A 172 -20.63 -8.70 8.75
C ILE A 172 -20.56 -8.94 10.26
N SER A 173 -20.12 -10.13 10.65
CA SER A 173 -20.08 -10.59 12.04
C SER A 173 -18.67 -10.54 12.60
N VAL A 174 -18.46 -9.81 13.69
CA VAL A 174 -17.22 -9.86 14.47
C VAL A 174 -17.38 -10.90 15.56
N ILE A 175 -16.68 -12.04 15.42
CA ILE A 175 -16.75 -13.13 16.40
C ILE A 175 -15.86 -12.82 17.61
N ASN A 176 -14.68 -12.26 17.34
CA ASN A 176 -13.75 -11.70 18.32
C ASN A 176 -12.73 -10.80 17.59
N ASP A 177 -11.77 -10.23 18.33
CA ASP A 177 -10.73 -9.34 17.80
C ASP A 177 -9.97 -9.86 16.58
N SER A 178 -9.85 -11.19 16.42
CA SER A 178 -9.05 -11.82 15.36
C SER A 178 -9.87 -12.66 14.37
N VAL A 179 -11.20 -12.62 14.47
CA VAL A 179 -12.09 -13.44 13.62
C VAL A 179 -13.27 -12.60 13.16
N ILE A 180 -13.40 -12.49 11.83
CA ILE A 180 -14.54 -11.85 11.16
C ILE A 180 -15.19 -12.83 10.19
N GLU A 181 -16.51 -12.81 10.13
CA GLU A 181 -17.33 -13.65 9.26
C GLU A 181 -18.23 -12.78 8.37
N PHE A 182 -18.35 -13.20 7.12
CA PHE A 182 -19.27 -12.64 6.14
C PHE A 182 -20.33 -13.67 5.80
N HIS A 183 -21.60 -13.25 5.81
CA HIS A 183 -22.75 -14.05 5.37
C HIS A 183 -23.35 -13.41 4.12
N LEU A 184 -23.45 -14.20 3.05
CA LEU A 184 -23.95 -13.76 1.76
C LEU A 184 -25.39 -14.26 1.54
N VAL A 185 -26.15 -13.50 0.75
CA VAL A 185 -27.51 -13.86 0.32
C VAL A 185 -27.44 -14.99 -0.72
N ALA A 186 -26.44 -14.96 -1.61
CA ALA A 186 -26.16 -15.99 -2.59
C ALA A 186 -24.66 -16.27 -2.70
N ALA A 187 -24.28 -17.45 -3.19
CA ALA A 187 -22.87 -17.80 -3.41
C ALA A 187 -22.24 -16.84 -4.45
N ASP A 188 -21.03 -16.33 -4.15
CA ASP A 188 -20.32 -15.40 -5.03
C ASP A 188 -18.83 -15.72 -5.07
N GLU A 189 -18.41 -16.34 -6.16
CA GLU A 189 -17.01 -16.72 -6.42
C GLU A 189 -16.08 -15.51 -6.53
N LEU A 190 -16.61 -14.31 -6.78
CA LEU A 190 -15.86 -13.07 -6.88
C LEU A 190 -15.77 -12.32 -5.54
N PHE A 191 -16.37 -12.85 -4.47
CA PHE A 191 -16.37 -12.18 -3.17
C PHE A 191 -14.95 -11.95 -2.62
N THR A 192 -14.07 -12.94 -2.76
CA THR A 192 -12.65 -12.81 -2.36
C THR A 192 -11.89 -11.82 -3.23
N ARG A 193 -12.25 -11.66 -4.51
CA ARG A 193 -11.69 -10.63 -5.40
C ARG A 193 -12.12 -9.22 -4.97
N PHE A 194 -13.37 -9.05 -4.55
CA PHE A 194 -13.82 -7.80 -3.94
C PHE A 194 -13.02 -7.48 -2.67
N LEU A 195 -12.79 -8.48 -1.80
CA LEU A 195 -12.00 -8.32 -0.57
C LEU A 195 -10.50 -8.07 -0.80
N ALA A 196 -10.01 -8.29 -2.03
CA ALA A 196 -8.65 -7.94 -2.46
C ALA A 196 -8.56 -6.55 -3.12
N GLY A 197 -9.69 -5.92 -3.42
CA GLY A 197 -9.78 -4.63 -4.11
C GLY A 197 -9.76 -3.41 -3.18
N THR A 198 -9.71 -2.22 -3.78
CA THR A 198 -9.61 -0.94 -3.05
C THR A 198 -10.87 -0.55 -2.27
N ASN A 199 -12.01 -1.19 -2.56
CA ASN A 199 -13.31 -0.93 -1.92
C ASN A 199 -13.51 -1.70 -0.61
N SER A 200 -12.50 -2.42 -0.14
CA SER A 200 -12.51 -3.21 1.11
C SER A 200 -11.24 -2.99 1.95
N LEU A 201 -10.46 -1.94 1.63
CA LEU A 201 -9.27 -1.58 2.38
C LEU A 201 -9.63 -1.09 3.79
N VAL A 202 -8.80 -1.45 4.76
CA VAL A 202 -9.04 -1.20 6.18
C VAL A 202 -8.32 0.06 6.64
N PHE A 203 -9.02 0.90 7.39
CA PHE A 203 -8.49 2.12 7.99
C PHE A 203 -9.03 2.31 9.43
N PRO A 204 -8.29 3.00 10.30
CA PRO A 204 -8.71 3.19 11.69
C PRO A 204 -9.79 4.26 11.79
N LYS A 205 -10.82 3.97 12.60
CA LYS A 205 -11.90 4.92 12.92
C LYS A 205 -11.35 6.24 13.46
N GLU A 206 -10.36 6.16 14.34
CA GLU A 206 -9.71 7.31 14.97
C GLU A 206 -9.16 8.30 13.94
N ALA A 207 -8.50 7.79 12.89
CA ALA A 207 -7.94 8.64 11.85
C ALA A 207 -9.01 9.19 10.90
N PHE A 208 -10.07 8.43 10.63
CA PHE A 208 -11.19 8.94 9.84
C PHE A 208 -11.96 10.05 10.59
N GLU A 209 -12.20 9.89 11.89
CA GLU A 209 -12.84 10.93 12.71
C GLU A 209 -11.95 12.18 12.83
N ALA A 210 -10.63 12.02 12.92
CA ALA A 210 -9.69 13.14 12.99
C ALA A 210 -9.51 13.88 11.66
N TYR A 211 -9.50 13.17 10.53
CA TYR A 211 -9.01 13.71 9.25
C TYR A 211 -9.98 13.60 8.08
N GLY A 212 -11.07 12.84 8.19
CA GLY A 212 -11.98 12.53 7.09
C GLY A 212 -11.26 11.96 5.87
N PHE A 213 -11.57 12.46 4.67
CA PHE A 213 -10.90 12.05 3.43
C PHE A 213 -9.40 12.40 3.34
N ARG A 214 -8.88 13.20 4.28
CA ARG A 214 -7.44 13.46 4.39
C ARG A 214 -6.72 12.41 5.21
N ASN A 215 -7.44 11.39 5.70
CA ASN A 215 -6.83 10.25 6.36
C ASN A 215 -5.81 9.61 5.41
N THR A 216 -4.60 9.43 5.93
CA THR A 216 -3.47 8.77 5.27
C THR A 216 -2.92 7.61 6.08
N VAL A 217 -3.60 7.28 7.19
CA VAL A 217 -3.24 6.26 8.16
C VAL A 217 -3.85 4.94 7.72
N GLY A 218 -2.99 4.04 7.24
CA GLY A 218 -3.35 2.68 6.88
C GLY A 218 -2.47 1.67 7.60
N SER A 219 -2.19 0.56 6.93
CA SER A 219 -1.38 -0.55 7.46
C SER A 219 -0.43 -1.13 6.41
N GLY A 220 -0.32 -0.47 5.26
CA GLY A 220 0.45 -0.91 4.11
C GLY A 220 1.95 -0.86 4.35
N SER A 221 2.68 -1.36 3.35
CA SER A 221 4.15 -1.44 3.34
C SER A 221 4.82 -0.07 3.36
N TYR A 222 4.12 0.98 2.95
CA TYR A 222 4.59 2.35 3.01
C TYR A 222 3.55 3.26 3.67
N LYS A 223 4.00 4.42 4.14
CA LYS A 223 3.16 5.47 4.71
C LYS A 223 3.54 6.82 4.14
N PHE A 224 2.64 7.79 4.20
CA PHE A 224 2.98 9.15 3.76
C PHE A 224 4.08 9.74 4.65
N LYS A 225 5.15 10.25 4.03
CA LYS A 225 6.21 10.96 4.78
C LYS A 225 5.71 12.28 5.36
N TYR A 226 4.78 12.92 4.67
CA TYR A 226 4.10 14.13 5.11
C TYR A 226 2.60 13.99 4.82
N ASN A 227 1.75 14.31 5.78
CA ASN A 227 0.27 14.20 5.68
C ASN A 227 -0.37 15.24 4.73
N LYS A 228 0.36 15.71 3.72
CA LYS A 228 -0.10 16.64 2.68
C LYS A 228 0.64 16.35 1.37
N ILE A 229 -0.08 16.36 0.25
CA ILE A 229 0.52 16.53 -1.07
C ILE A 229 1.18 17.91 -1.07
N LYS A 230 2.52 17.94 -0.99
CA LYS A 230 3.30 19.18 -1.03
C LYS A 230 4.15 19.18 -2.29
N GLY A 231 3.81 20.05 -3.24
CA GLY A 231 4.59 20.24 -4.46
C GLY A 231 4.31 19.19 -5.55
N PRO A 232 5.26 18.97 -6.47
CA PRO A 232 5.02 18.20 -7.70
C PRO A 232 5.06 16.67 -7.53
N ALA A 233 5.18 16.17 -6.29
CA ALA A 233 5.36 14.75 -6.01
C ALA A 233 4.80 14.35 -4.63
N ILE A 234 4.44 13.07 -4.49
CA ILE A 234 4.14 12.43 -3.22
C ILE A 234 5.34 11.58 -2.81
N THR A 235 5.73 11.67 -1.53
CA THR A 235 6.79 10.83 -0.96
C THR A 235 6.19 9.88 0.08
N LEU A 236 6.38 8.60 -0.14
CA LEU A 236 6.06 7.54 0.81
C LEU A 236 7.35 7.02 1.45
N GLU A 237 7.32 6.75 2.75
CA GLU A 237 8.42 6.12 3.47
C GLU A 237 8.04 4.72 3.93
N ALA A 238 9.03 3.84 4.04
CA ALA A 238 8.81 2.46 4.48
C ALA A 238 8.10 2.38 5.83
N ASN A 239 7.08 1.53 5.92
CA ASN A 239 6.47 1.16 7.19
C ASN A 239 7.33 0.09 7.89
N LEU A 240 8.02 0.51 8.93
CA LEU A 240 9.00 -0.33 9.66
C LEU A 240 8.33 -1.41 10.50
N ASN A 241 7.05 -1.23 10.78
CA ASN A 241 6.20 -2.17 11.51
C ASN A 241 5.34 -3.00 10.54
N TYR A 242 5.63 -2.97 9.23
CA TYR A 242 4.92 -3.82 8.27
C TYR A 242 5.14 -5.30 8.61
N PHE A 243 4.04 -6.03 8.59
CA PHE A 243 3.94 -7.37 9.18
C PHE A 243 4.34 -8.49 8.22
N GLU A 244 4.43 -8.20 6.92
CA GLU A 244 4.73 -9.23 5.92
C GLU A 244 6.23 -9.47 5.74
N LYS A 245 6.50 -10.68 5.27
CA LYS A 245 7.81 -11.15 4.88
C LYS A 245 7.71 -11.80 3.51
N ASN A 246 8.81 -11.78 2.75
CA ASN A 246 8.86 -12.51 1.50
C ASN A 246 9.04 -14.03 1.72
N LYS A 247 9.15 -14.79 0.62
CA LYS A 247 9.35 -16.25 0.64
C LYS A 247 10.64 -16.70 1.33
N ASN A 248 11.64 -15.82 1.44
CA ASN A 248 12.91 -16.08 2.13
C ASN A 248 12.89 -15.62 3.59
N ASN A 249 11.71 -15.30 4.14
CA ASN A 249 11.53 -14.80 5.51
C ASN A 249 12.23 -13.44 5.77
N GLU A 250 12.53 -12.68 4.71
CA GLU A 250 13.06 -11.31 4.80
C GLU A 250 11.90 -10.33 5.03
N LYS A 251 12.08 -9.36 5.94
CA LYS A 251 11.03 -8.40 6.32
C LYS A 251 10.83 -7.35 5.22
N LEU A 252 9.57 -7.08 4.87
CA LEU A 252 9.22 -6.07 3.88
C LEU A 252 8.87 -4.72 4.54
N PRO A 253 8.95 -3.59 3.81
CA PRO A 253 9.53 -3.44 2.47
C PRO A 253 11.07 -3.31 2.47
N PHE A 254 11.71 -3.54 1.31
CA PHE A 254 13.16 -3.34 1.16
C PHE A 254 13.56 -1.88 0.90
N ILE A 255 12.82 -1.19 0.03
CA ILE A 255 13.11 0.21 -0.33
C ILE A 255 12.67 1.16 0.79
N ASP A 256 13.53 2.11 1.16
CA ASP A 256 13.24 3.05 2.26
C ASP A 256 12.24 4.15 1.84
N THR A 257 12.23 4.54 0.57
CA THR A 257 11.41 5.67 0.08
C THR A 257 10.91 5.45 -1.34
N ILE A 258 9.63 5.77 -1.57
CA ILE A 258 9.05 5.89 -2.92
C ILE A 258 8.72 7.36 -3.17
N VAL A 259 9.16 7.89 -4.30
CA VAL A 259 8.77 9.21 -4.79
C VAL A 259 7.93 9.02 -6.04
N VAL A 260 6.68 9.46 -5.98
CA VAL A 260 5.72 9.45 -7.08
C VAL A 260 5.58 10.87 -7.62
N SER A 261 6.08 11.12 -8.83
CA SER A 261 5.84 12.38 -9.57
C SER A 261 4.61 12.29 -10.47
N PHE A 262 4.15 13.44 -10.99
CA PHE A 262 2.94 13.55 -11.83
C PHE A 262 3.20 14.30 -13.14
N PHE A 263 4.28 13.98 -13.84
CA PHE A 263 4.59 14.57 -15.14
C PHE A 263 3.67 13.99 -16.22
N THR A 264 2.91 14.85 -16.90
CA THR A 264 1.91 14.45 -17.91
C THR A 264 2.43 14.46 -19.35
N SER A 265 3.66 14.95 -19.58
CA SER A 265 4.28 14.99 -20.90
C SER A 265 5.13 13.73 -21.13
N PRO A 266 4.77 12.83 -22.07
CA PRO A 266 5.53 11.61 -22.31
C PRO A 266 6.99 11.85 -22.72
N PRO A 267 7.33 12.83 -23.59
CA PRO A 267 8.73 13.15 -23.88
C PRO A 267 9.53 13.55 -22.63
N ARG A 268 8.90 14.28 -21.69
CA ARG A 268 9.55 14.67 -20.44
C ARG A 268 9.77 13.48 -19.52
N GLU A 269 8.78 12.59 -19.40
CA GLU A 269 8.89 11.36 -18.63
C GLU A 269 10.03 10.47 -19.14
N LEU A 270 10.11 10.26 -20.45
CA LEU A 270 11.20 9.51 -21.09
C LEU A 270 12.57 10.16 -20.86
N GLN A 271 12.66 11.48 -20.92
CA GLN A 271 13.90 12.21 -20.60
C GLN A 271 14.32 12.00 -19.13
N LEU A 272 13.38 12.04 -18.20
CA LEU A 272 13.65 11.80 -16.78
C LEU A 272 14.10 10.36 -16.52
N PHE A 273 13.50 9.39 -17.21
CA PHE A 273 13.98 8.01 -17.20
C PHE A 273 15.39 7.88 -17.78
N GLU A 274 15.65 8.49 -18.93
CA GLU A 274 16.96 8.46 -19.62
C GLU A 274 18.08 9.02 -18.73
N THR A 275 17.81 10.10 -18.00
CA THR A 275 18.77 10.82 -17.15
C THR A 275 18.92 10.26 -15.73
N GLY A 276 18.11 9.26 -15.35
CA GLY A 276 18.22 8.60 -14.04
C GLY A 276 17.35 9.19 -12.94
N MET A 277 16.47 10.13 -13.30
CA MET A 277 15.51 10.73 -12.40
C MET A 277 14.26 9.85 -12.18
N LEU A 278 14.00 8.90 -13.09
CA LEU A 278 12.98 7.84 -12.94
C LEU A 278 13.59 6.45 -13.13
N HIS A 279 13.05 5.47 -12.40
CA HIS A 279 13.43 4.06 -12.50
C HIS A 279 12.57 3.28 -13.49
N LEU A 280 11.37 3.76 -13.80
CA LEU A 280 10.44 3.09 -14.68
C LEU A 280 9.53 4.08 -15.41
N VAL A 281 9.13 3.71 -16.62
CA VAL A 281 8.08 4.35 -17.42
C VAL A 281 7.12 3.24 -17.85
N LEU A 282 5.87 3.34 -17.42
CA LEU A 282 4.83 2.33 -17.71
C LEU A 282 4.06 2.73 -18.97
N ASN A 283 3.66 1.73 -19.75
CA ASN A 283 2.73 1.90 -20.87
C ASN A 283 3.13 3.04 -21.83
N VAL A 284 4.39 3.06 -22.26
CA VAL A 284 4.97 4.06 -23.16
C VAL A 284 4.09 4.22 -24.41
N ASN A 285 3.74 5.47 -24.76
CA ASN A 285 2.96 5.73 -25.98
C ASN A 285 3.70 5.20 -27.21
N GLU A 286 2.95 4.55 -28.10
CA GLU A 286 3.48 3.81 -29.26
C GLU A 286 4.41 4.65 -30.14
N GLU A 287 4.05 5.91 -30.38
CA GLU A 287 4.83 6.86 -31.19
C GLU A 287 6.25 7.14 -30.66
N TYR A 288 6.50 6.94 -29.36
CA TYR A 288 7.80 7.21 -28.75
C TYR A 288 8.66 5.95 -28.53
N ILE A 289 8.13 4.75 -28.78
CA ILE A 289 8.85 3.50 -28.51
C ILE A 289 10.08 3.39 -29.42
N SER A 290 9.89 3.37 -30.75
CA SER A 290 11.00 3.19 -31.69
C SER A 290 12.03 4.32 -31.60
N PRO A 291 11.64 5.62 -31.57
CA PRO A 291 12.61 6.70 -31.43
C PRO A 291 13.44 6.61 -30.13
N PHE A 292 12.83 6.22 -29.02
CA PHE A 292 13.55 6.07 -27.76
C PHE A 292 14.54 4.90 -27.78
N LEU A 293 14.14 3.78 -28.38
CA LEU A 293 14.99 2.59 -28.53
C LEU A 293 16.19 2.85 -29.44
N GLU A 294 15.97 3.45 -30.60
CA GLU A 294 17.03 3.76 -31.56
C GLU A 294 18.08 4.69 -30.93
N LYS A 295 17.61 5.74 -30.24
CA LYS A 295 18.49 6.68 -29.53
C LYS A 295 19.32 6.01 -28.41
N ASN A 296 18.76 5.00 -27.74
CA ASN A 296 19.36 4.39 -26.54
C ASN A 296 19.78 2.93 -26.75
N ILE A 297 19.96 2.47 -27.98
CA ILE A 297 20.12 1.05 -28.30
C ILE A 297 21.29 0.40 -27.56
N GLU A 298 22.38 1.14 -27.35
CA GLU A 298 23.55 0.70 -26.59
C GLU A 298 23.23 0.37 -25.12
N LYS A 299 22.33 1.13 -24.47
CA LYS A 299 21.91 0.90 -23.08
C LYS A 299 20.99 -0.32 -22.93
N PHE A 300 20.30 -0.72 -23.99
CA PHE A 300 19.49 -1.94 -24.03
C PHE A 300 20.33 -3.18 -24.38
N LYS A 301 21.39 -3.01 -25.18
CA LYS A 301 22.26 -4.11 -25.64
C LYS A 301 23.53 -4.32 -24.79
N SER A 302 23.85 -3.40 -23.87
CA SER A 302 25.02 -3.54 -22.99
C SER A 302 24.94 -4.82 -22.15
N ASN A 303 26.09 -5.27 -21.64
CA ASN A 303 26.16 -6.42 -20.73
C ASN A 303 26.85 -6.01 -19.41
N PRO A 304 26.10 -5.86 -18.31
CA PRO A 304 24.64 -6.00 -18.20
C PRO A 304 23.89 -4.85 -18.90
N PRO A 305 22.62 -5.06 -19.31
CA PRO A 305 21.80 -3.99 -19.87
C PRO A 305 21.57 -2.92 -18.80
N THR A 306 21.57 -1.63 -19.18
CA THR A 306 21.16 -0.54 -18.28
C THR A 306 19.66 -0.33 -18.30
N PHE A 307 19.03 -0.54 -19.47
CA PHE A 307 17.58 -0.45 -19.66
C PHE A 307 16.99 -1.79 -20.06
N ILE A 308 15.82 -2.11 -19.52
CA ILE A 308 15.05 -3.30 -19.83
C ILE A 308 13.72 -2.86 -20.44
N MET A 309 13.39 -3.40 -21.60
CA MET A 309 12.05 -3.33 -22.15
C MET A 309 11.22 -4.49 -21.61
N LYS A 310 10.07 -4.19 -21.02
CA LYS A 310 9.09 -5.19 -20.59
C LYS A 310 7.82 -5.06 -21.41
N GLN A 311 7.31 -6.20 -21.86
CA GLN A 311 6.05 -6.29 -22.60
C GLN A 311 4.99 -6.95 -21.73
N THR A 312 3.79 -6.36 -21.69
CA THR A 312 2.58 -6.97 -21.15
C THR A 312 1.45 -6.88 -22.19
N THR A 313 0.37 -7.62 -21.99
CA THR A 313 -0.79 -7.62 -22.88
C THR A 313 -2.03 -7.32 -22.06
N ASP A 314 -2.75 -6.24 -22.36
CA ASP A 314 -3.98 -5.89 -21.63
C ASP A 314 -5.17 -6.82 -21.98
N PHE A 315 -6.30 -6.66 -21.29
CA PHE A 315 -7.50 -7.49 -21.52
C PHE A 315 -8.11 -7.34 -22.93
N ASN A 316 -7.75 -6.29 -23.67
CA ASN A 316 -8.18 -6.07 -25.04
C ASN A 316 -7.15 -6.62 -26.05
N ASN A 317 -6.24 -7.49 -25.59
CA ASN A 317 -5.11 -8.03 -26.35
C ASN A 317 -4.18 -6.96 -26.93
N ARG A 318 -4.14 -5.75 -26.34
CA ARG A 318 -3.22 -4.70 -26.79
C ARG A 318 -1.88 -4.87 -26.08
N ILE A 319 -0.82 -4.82 -26.87
CA ILE A 319 0.55 -4.85 -26.37
C ILE A 319 0.84 -3.55 -25.65
N LYS A 320 1.42 -3.65 -24.45
CA LYS A 320 1.90 -2.53 -23.64
C LYS A 320 3.40 -2.69 -23.43
N ILE A 321 4.15 -1.63 -23.72
CA ILE A 321 5.60 -1.60 -23.53
C ILE A 321 5.92 -0.68 -22.35
N SER A 322 6.80 -1.14 -21.48
CA SER A 322 7.33 -0.37 -20.34
C SER A 322 8.85 -0.41 -20.36
N PHE A 323 9.49 0.69 -19.97
CA PHE A 323 10.94 0.76 -19.78
C PHE A 323 11.29 0.76 -18.30
N VAL A 324 12.25 -0.06 -17.90
CA VAL A 324 12.67 -0.24 -16.51
C VAL A 324 14.19 -0.15 -16.45
N ARG A 325 14.74 0.55 -15.45
CA ARG A 325 16.18 0.52 -15.17
C ARG A 325 16.54 -0.85 -14.64
N SER A 326 17.62 -1.42 -15.16
CA SER A 326 18.04 -2.78 -14.80
C SER A 326 18.45 -2.93 -13.35
N ASN A 327 18.76 -1.84 -12.64
CA ASN A 327 19.04 -1.89 -11.21
C ASN A 327 17.78 -1.99 -10.33
N LEU A 328 16.57 -1.83 -10.89
CA LEU A 328 15.32 -2.10 -10.19
C LEU A 328 14.95 -3.58 -10.29
N GLN A 329 15.17 -4.29 -9.19
CA GLN A 329 14.90 -5.72 -9.06
C GLN A 329 13.57 -5.99 -8.35
N GLY A 330 13.03 -7.20 -8.54
CA GLY A 330 11.80 -7.66 -7.86
C GLY A 330 10.49 -7.17 -8.48
N LEU A 331 10.52 -6.16 -9.35
CA LEU A 331 9.32 -5.61 -9.99
C LEU A 331 8.71 -6.58 -11.00
N TYR A 332 7.44 -6.93 -10.77
CA TYR A 332 6.60 -7.62 -11.74
C TYR A 332 5.55 -6.66 -12.31
N LEU A 333 5.35 -6.69 -13.63
CA LEU A 333 4.33 -5.92 -14.32
C LEU A 333 3.23 -6.87 -14.79
N ASN A 334 2.00 -6.67 -14.31
CA ASN A 334 0.82 -7.37 -14.84
C ASN A 334 0.02 -6.48 -15.80
N PRO A 335 -0.84 -7.10 -16.63
CA PRO A 335 -1.74 -6.38 -17.53
C PRO A 335 -2.66 -5.33 -16.90
N GLN A 336 -2.94 -5.42 -15.60
CA GLN A 336 -3.92 -4.61 -14.88
C GLN A 336 -3.28 -3.41 -14.18
N GLY A 337 -1.95 -3.30 -14.21
CA GLY A 337 -1.23 -2.21 -13.55
C GLY A 337 -1.18 -2.32 -12.03
N TYR A 338 -1.50 -3.48 -11.44
CA TYR A 338 -1.26 -3.71 -10.01
C TYR A 338 0.24 -3.82 -9.76
N LEU A 339 0.81 -2.91 -8.98
CA LEU A 339 2.23 -2.91 -8.66
C LEU A 339 2.43 -3.19 -7.17
N ASP A 340 3.45 -3.98 -6.87
CA ASP A 340 3.90 -4.21 -5.49
C ASP A 340 5.37 -3.81 -5.38
N PHE A 341 5.60 -2.66 -4.76
CA PHE A 341 6.94 -2.15 -4.49
C PHE A 341 7.51 -2.63 -3.16
N SER A 342 6.77 -3.42 -2.36
CA SER A 342 7.28 -3.88 -1.06
C SER A 342 8.48 -4.80 -1.21
N SER A 343 8.44 -5.70 -2.20
CA SER A 343 9.50 -6.67 -2.51
C SER A 343 10.50 -6.17 -3.55
N CYS A 344 10.35 -4.95 -4.06
CA CYS A 344 11.31 -4.34 -4.97
C CYS A 344 12.55 -3.90 -4.21
N TYR A 345 13.72 -3.98 -4.83
CA TYR A 345 14.99 -3.49 -4.28
C TYR A 345 15.88 -2.91 -5.38
N LEU A 346 16.84 -2.09 -5.00
CA LEU A 346 17.80 -1.47 -5.91
C LEU A 346 19.15 -2.18 -5.77
N GLU A 347 19.58 -2.86 -6.83
CA GLU A 347 20.88 -3.53 -6.91
C GLU A 347 21.41 -3.46 -8.33
N GLU A 348 22.66 -3.03 -8.49
CA GLU A 348 23.30 -2.97 -9.80
C GLU A 348 23.39 -4.39 -10.39
N PRO A 349 22.94 -4.60 -11.65
CA PRO A 349 22.92 -5.93 -12.24
C PRO A 349 24.35 -6.47 -12.40
N LEU A 350 24.51 -7.78 -12.22
CA LEU A 350 25.76 -8.46 -12.51
C LEU A 350 25.89 -8.75 -14.00
N ALA A 351 27.11 -8.73 -14.54
CA ALA A 351 27.36 -9.13 -15.93
C ALA A 351 26.95 -10.60 -16.15
N ASN A 352 26.36 -10.90 -17.33
CA ASN A 352 26.01 -12.28 -17.68
C ASN A 352 27.25 -13.19 -17.56
N GLY A 353 27.16 -14.21 -16.71
CA GLY A 353 28.26 -15.16 -16.43
C GLY A 353 28.89 -15.03 -15.03
N ALA A 354 28.56 -13.99 -14.27
CA ALA A 354 28.94 -13.90 -12.86
C ALA A 354 28.03 -14.80 -12.01
N VAL A 355 28.44 -16.05 -11.81
CA VAL A 355 27.83 -16.94 -10.82
C VAL A 355 28.02 -16.31 -9.44
N THR A 356 26.93 -15.93 -8.79
CA THR A 356 26.94 -15.76 -7.33
C THR A 356 26.91 -17.17 -6.75
N ASN A 357 28.06 -17.63 -6.27
CA ASN A 357 28.11 -18.86 -5.49
C ASN A 357 27.24 -18.70 -4.22
N PRO A 358 26.56 -19.79 -3.79
CA PRO A 358 25.42 -19.76 -2.87
C PRO A 358 25.73 -19.24 -1.48
#